data_AF-A0A7X7BCV0-F1
#
_entry.id   AF-A0A7X7BCV0-F1
#
_cell.length_a   1.000
_cell.length_b   1.000
_cell.length_c   1.000
_cell.angle_alpha   90.00
_cell.angle_beta   90.00
_cell.angle_gamma   90.00
#
_symmetry.space_group_name_H-M   'P 1'
#
loop_
_entity.id
_entity.type
_entity.pdbx_description
1 polymer ?
#
loop_
_entity_poly.entity_id
_entity_poly.type
_entity_poly.pdbx_seq_one_letter_code
_entity_poly.pdbx_strand_id
1 'polypeptide(L)'
;MSQKKLWIALSAVILFSFAVLLYYGNQIYQKAPPVPENVVNSSGTVLFTGQDIKDGQNIWQSIGGQEIGTVWGHGAYVAPDWTADYLHREAQFLLNKWSQENHGVDFETLTADEKASMESRLQTFLRENTYDE
;
A
#
# COMPACT_ATOMS: atom_id res chain seq x y z
N MET A 1 -49.08 2.87 13.29
CA MET A 1 -48.59 3.30 11.96
C MET A 1 -49.09 2.31 10.91
N SER A 2 -49.54 2.76 9.74
CA SER A 2 -49.93 1.83 8.65
C SER A 2 -48.69 1.15 8.07
N GLN A 3 -48.72 -0.18 7.90
CA GLN A 3 -47.61 -0.98 7.35
C GLN A 3 -47.07 -0.43 6.03
N LYS A 4 -47.93 0.20 5.21
CA LYS A 4 -47.52 0.86 3.96
C LYS A 4 -46.44 1.92 4.17
N LYS A 5 -46.52 2.72 5.23
CA LYS A 5 -45.50 3.74 5.55
C LYS A 5 -44.15 3.11 5.91
N LEU A 6 -44.17 1.98 6.63
CA LEU A 6 -42.96 1.24 6.99
C LEU A 6 -42.30 0.61 5.76
N TRP A 7 -43.08 0.04 4.85
CA TRP A 7 -42.56 -0.51 3.60
C TRP A 7 -41.96 0.55 2.68
N ILE A 8 -42.57 1.74 2.61
CA ILE A 8 -42.00 2.87 1.87
C ILE A 8 -40.69 3.32 2.50
N ALA A 9 -40.66 3.49 3.82
CA ALA A 9 -39.43 3.87 4.53
C ALA A 9 -38.31 2.84 4.33
N LEU A 10 -38.61 1.54 4.46
CA LEU A 10 -37.65 0.45 4.22
C LEU A 10 -37.14 0.47 2.78
N SER A 11 -38.05 0.60 1.80
CA SER A 11 -37.67 0.64 0.39
C SER A 11 -36.79 1.84 0.08
N ALA A 12 -37.07 2.99 0.67
CA ALA A 12 -36.24 4.19 0.55
C ALA A 12 -34.85 3.95 1.14
N VAL A 13 -34.74 3.39 2.35
CA VAL A 13 -33.43 3.05 2.97
C VAL A 13 -32.63 2.13 2.06
N ILE A 14 -33.24 1.04 1.59
CA ILE A 14 -32.57 0.09 0.68
C ILE A 14 -32.10 0.81 -0.59
N LEU A 15 -32.98 1.54 -1.26
CA LEU A 15 -32.65 2.19 -2.54
C LEU A 15 -31.51 3.20 -2.38
N PHE A 16 -31.55 4.04 -1.34
CA PHE A 16 -30.48 5.01 -1.10
C PHE A 16 -29.17 4.35 -0.63
N SER A 17 -29.23 3.31 0.20
CA SER A 17 -28.04 2.55 0.60
C SER A 17 -27.35 1.89 -0.59
N PHE A 18 -28.11 1.26 -1.49
CA PHE A 18 -27.56 0.67 -2.71
C PHE A 18 -27.06 1.73 -3.69
N ALA A 19 -27.73 2.87 -3.82
CA ALA A 19 -27.23 3.97 -4.65
C ALA A 19 -25.86 4.46 -4.18
N VAL A 20 -25.68 4.66 -2.87
CA VAL A 20 -24.39 5.04 -2.27
C VAL A 20 -23.34 3.94 -2.48
N LEU A 21 -23.70 2.67 -2.24
CA LEU A 21 -22.79 1.53 -2.42
C LEU A 21 -22.30 1.41 -3.87
N LEU A 22 -23.19 1.49 -4.85
CA LEU A 22 -22.84 1.39 -6.27
C LEU A 22 -21.99 2.58 -6.73
N TYR A 23 -22.32 3.78 -6.27
CA TYR A 23 -21.54 4.98 -6.57
C TYR A 23 -20.10 4.85 -6.07
N TYR A 24 -19.90 4.53 -4.79
CA TYR A 24 -18.55 4.40 -4.25
C TYR A 24 -17.83 3.14 -4.74
N GLY A 25 -18.54 2.05 -5.02
CA GLY A 25 -17.95 0.87 -5.66
C GLY A 25 -17.34 1.20 -7.03
N ASN A 26 -18.03 2.03 -7.83
CA ASN A 26 -17.49 2.52 -9.10
C ASN A 26 -16.27 3.44 -8.91
N GLN A 27 -16.30 4.33 -7.91
CA GLN A 27 -15.16 5.19 -7.59
C GLN A 27 -13.93 4.40 -7.14
N ILE A 28 -14.11 3.33 -6.35
CA ILE A 28 -13.03 2.44 -5.91
C ILE A 28 -12.40 1.75 -7.12
N TYR A 29 -13.20 1.28 -8.07
CA TYR A 29 -12.69 0.61 -9.27
C TYR A 29 -11.83 1.55 -10.15
N GLN A 30 -12.26 2.82 -10.31
CA GLN A 30 -11.53 3.79 -11.13
C GLN A 30 -10.27 4.36 -10.44
N LYS A 31 -10.29 4.45 -9.10
CA LYS A 31 -9.21 5.08 -8.32
C LYS A 31 -8.31 4.08 -7.61
N ALA A 32 -8.46 2.78 -7.90
CA ALA A 32 -7.58 1.76 -7.35
C ALA A 32 -6.13 2.02 -7.78
N PRO A 33 -5.14 1.77 -6.91
CA PRO A 33 -3.74 1.83 -7.31
C PRO A 33 -3.49 0.90 -8.52
N PRO A 34 -2.94 1.40 -9.63
CA PRO A 34 -2.70 0.58 -10.81
C PRO A 34 -1.58 -0.43 -10.56
N VAL A 35 -1.71 -1.62 -11.17
CA VAL A 35 -0.59 -2.57 -11.25
C VAL A 35 0.23 -2.17 -12.48
N PRO A 36 1.50 -1.73 -12.32
CA PRO A 36 2.30 -1.28 -13.45
C PRO A 36 2.61 -2.44 -14.41
N GLU A 37 2.76 -2.13 -15.70
CA GLU A 37 3.15 -3.13 -16.70
C GLU A 37 4.61 -3.57 -16.49
N ASN A 38 5.49 -2.61 -16.24
CA ASN A 38 6.91 -2.83 -15.96
C ASN A 38 7.37 -1.93 -14.81
N VAL A 39 8.21 -2.47 -13.94
CA VAL A 39 9.01 -1.69 -12.99
C VAL A 39 10.45 -1.72 -13.46
N VAL A 40 11.02 -0.55 -13.72
CA VAL A 40 12.38 -0.38 -14.25
C VAL A 40 13.26 0.37 -13.27
N ASN A 41 14.57 0.15 -13.34
CA ASN A 41 15.53 1.00 -12.65
C ASN A 41 15.82 2.30 -13.44
N SER A 42 16.67 3.17 -12.90
CA SER A 42 17.04 4.45 -13.53
C SER A 42 17.79 4.31 -14.87
N SER A 43 18.33 3.13 -15.21
CA SER A 43 18.93 2.86 -16.52
C SER A 43 17.94 2.29 -17.53
N GLY A 44 16.67 2.11 -17.16
CA GLY A 44 15.63 1.50 -18.01
C GLY A 44 15.65 -0.03 -18.01
N THR A 45 16.43 -0.67 -17.15
CA THR A 45 16.45 -2.14 -17.02
C THR A 45 15.22 -2.60 -16.24
N VAL A 46 14.44 -3.51 -16.82
CA VAL A 46 13.28 -4.12 -16.16
C VAL A 46 13.72 -4.94 -14.95
N LEU A 47 13.10 -4.66 -13.80
CA LEU A 47 13.29 -5.39 -12.54
C LEU A 47 12.24 -6.50 -12.41
N PHE A 48 10.98 -6.18 -12.67
CA PHE A 48 9.85 -7.12 -12.69
C PHE A 48 8.67 -6.51 -13.47
N THR A 49 7.74 -7.36 -13.86
CA THR A 49 6.55 -7.02 -14.65
C THR A 49 5.29 -7.06 -13.80
N GLY A 50 4.19 -6.52 -14.33
CA GLY A 50 2.87 -6.67 -13.73
C GLY A 50 2.39 -8.12 -13.62
N GLN A 51 2.92 -9.01 -14.46
CA GLN A 51 2.61 -10.45 -14.36
C GLN A 51 3.30 -11.08 -13.14
N ASP A 52 4.56 -10.71 -12.88
CA ASP A 52 5.29 -11.19 -11.69
C ASP A 52 4.58 -10.79 -10.39
N ILE A 53 3.99 -9.59 -10.35
CA ILE A 53 3.18 -9.12 -9.21
C ILE A 53 1.95 -10.01 -9.01
N LYS A 54 1.21 -10.31 -10.09
CA LYS A 54 0.01 -11.16 -10.04
C LYS A 54 0.34 -12.59 -9.65
N ASP A 55 1.45 -13.12 -10.15
CA ASP A 55 1.91 -14.46 -9.80
C ASP A 55 2.36 -14.52 -8.32
N GLY A 56 3.05 -13.49 -7.83
CA GLY A 56 3.35 -13.32 -6.41
C GLY A 56 2.09 -13.28 -5.54
N GLN A 57 1.04 -12.59 -5.98
CA GLN A 57 -0.26 -12.57 -5.30
C GLN A 57 -0.88 -13.98 -5.24
N ASN A 58 -0.84 -14.75 -6.33
CA ASN A 58 -1.33 -16.14 -6.36
C ASN A 58 -0.53 -17.03 -5.40
N ILE A 59 0.79 -16.86 -5.34
CA ILE A 59 1.66 -17.59 -4.41
C ILE A 59 1.29 -17.22 -2.96
N TRP A 60 1.14 -15.94 -2.64
CA TRP A 60 0.72 -15.48 -1.31
C TRP A 60 -0.62 -16.10 -0.89
N GLN A 61 -1.60 -16.16 -1.80
CA GLN A 61 -2.87 -16.83 -1.54
C GLN A 61 -2.68 -18.33 -1.28
N SER A 62 -1.81 -19.00 -2.05
CA SER A 62 -1.55 -20.45 -1.93
C SER A 62 -0.92 -20.88 -0.61
N ILE A 63 -0.13 -20.00 0.02
CA ILE A 63 0.53 -20.30 1.30
C ILE A 63 -0.39 -20.06 2.52
N GLY A 64 -1.58 -19.49 2.32
CA GLY A 64 -2.55 -19.19 3.38
C GLY A 64 -3.06 -17.75 3.38
N GLY A 65 -2.46 -16.87 2.59
CA GLY A 65 -2.92 -15.49 2.40
C GLY A 65 -3.07 -14.73 3.71
N GLN A 66 -4.30 -14.26 3.97
CA GLN A 66 -4.67 -13.51 5.17
C GLN A 66 -4.69 -14.35 6.45
N GLU A 67 -4.56 -15.67 6.39
CA GLU A 67 -4.52 -16.51 7.59
C GLU A 67 -3.13 -16.56 8.24
N ILE A 68 -2.09 -16.12 7.53
CA ILE A 68 -0.71 -16.09 8.06
C ILE A 68 -0.44 -14.78 8.80
N GLY A 69 -0.77 -13.66 8.17
CA GLY A 69 -0.53 -12.30 8.64
C GLY A 69 -1.45 -11.32 7.93
N THR A 70 -1.14 -10.03 7.98
CA THR A 70 -1.97 -9.01 7.30
C THR A 70 -1.29 -8.41 6.07
N VAL A 71 -2.11 -7.97 5.12
CA VAL A 71 -1.73 -7.07 4.03
C VAL A 71 -2.74 -5.92 4.05
N TRP A 72 -2.25 -4.68 4.05
CA TRP A 72 -3.09 -3.49 4.22
C TRP A 72 -4.02 -3.56 5.44
N GLY A 73 -3.53 -4.13 6.54
CA GLY A 73 -4.25 -4.26 7.82
C GLY A 73 -5.32 -5.35 7.87
N HIS A 74 -5.53 -6.13 6.81
CA HIS A 74 -6.52 -7.20 6.76
C HIS A 74 -5.85 -8.58 6.83
N GLY A 75 -6.22 -9.36 7.83
CA GLY A 75 -5.79 -10.76 8.02
C GLY A 75 -5.58 -11.14 9.49
N ALA A 76 -4.73 -12.14 9.72
CA ALA A 76 -4.40 -12.68 11.02
C ALA A 76 -3.34 -11.84 11.76
N TYR A 77 -3.34 -11.91 13.09
CA TYR A 77 -2.49 -11.07 13.96
C TYR A 77 -1.29 -11.79 14.57
N VAL A 78 -0.92 -12.97 14.05
CA VAL A 78 0.22 -13.73 14.54
C VAL A 78 1.52 -13.29 13.85
N ALA A 79 1.52 -13.26 12.52
CA ALA A 79 2.61 -12.67 11.75
C ALA A 79 2.42 -11.14 11.60
N PRO A 80 3.45 -10.37 11.19
CA PRO A 80 3.30 -8.93 11.01
C PRO A 80 2.39 -8.57 9.83
N ASP A 81 2.11 -7.27 9.68
CA ASP A 81 1.60 -6.73 8.42
C ASP A 81 2.75 -6.67 7.41
N TRP A 82 2.64 -7.43 6.33
CA TRP A 82 3.71 -7.54 5.33
C TRP A 82 3.95 -6.24 4.57
N THR A 83 2.89 -5.44 4.35
CA THR A 83 3.05 -4.12 3.72
C THR A 83 3.81 -3.17 4.63
N ALA A 84 3.46 -3.13 5.92
CA ALA A 84 4.11 -2.25 6.88
C ALA A 84 5.56 -2.70 7.18
N ASP A 85 5.80 -4.00 7.36
CA ASP A 85 7.14 -4.55 7.63
C ASP A 85 8.08 -4.34 6.42
N TYR A 86 7.61 -4.58 5.20
CA TYR A 86 8.40 -4.32 3.99
C TYR A 86 8.74 -2.83 3.86
N LEU A 87 7.73 -1.95 3.98
CA LEU A 87 7.94 -0.49 3.87
C LEU A 87 8.93 0.03 4.92
N HIS A 88 8.85 -0.48 6.15
CA HIS A 88 9.79 -0.11 7.20
C HIS A 88 11.22 -0.60 6.91
N ARG A 89 11.38 -1.84 6.45
CA ARG A 89 12.69 -2.41 6.10
C ARG A 89 13.32 -1.69 4.91
N GLU A 90 12.53 -1.35 3.90
CA GLU A 90 12.98 -0.56 2.75
C GLU A 90 13.45 0.83 3.18
N ALA A 91 12.65 1.52 4.02
CA ALA A 91 13.03 2.81 4.60
C ALA A 91 14.36 2.73 5.37
N GLN A 92 14.50 1.74 6.25
CA GLN A 92 15.72 1.51 7.03
C GLN A 92 16.93 1.17 6.14
N PHE A 93 16.72 0.38 5.09
CA PHE A 93 17.75 0.07 4.12
C PHE A 93 18.25 1.32 3.39
N LEU A 94 17.33 2.17 2.90
CA LEU A 94 17.67 3.42 2.21
C LEU A 94 18.41 4.40 3.12
N LEU A 95 17.93 4.56 4.37
CA LEU A 95 18.57 5.45 5.35
C LEU A 95 20.00 5.00 5.68
N ASN A 96 20.20 3.71 5.96
CA ASN A 96 21.54 3.18 6.24
C ASN A 96 22.46 3.31 5.02
N LYS A 97 21.95 3.03 3.81
CA LYS A 97 22.72 3.20 2.58
C LYS A 97 23.19 4.64 2.39
N TRP A 98 22.28 5.62 2.49
CA TRP A 98 22.64 7.03 2.35
C TRP A 98 23.52 7.54 3.49
N SER A 99 23.33 7.03 4.71
CA SER A 99 24.19 7.36 5.85
C SER A 99 25.62 6.90 5.63
N GLN A 100 25.79 5.67 5.13
CA GLN A 100 27.11 5.16 4.78
C GLN A 100 27.76 5.95 3.64
N GLU A 101 26.98 6.34 2.62
CA GLU A 101 27.47 7.15 1.48
C GLU A 101 27.89 8.57 1.88
N ASN A 102 27.15 9.21 2.80
CA ASN A 102 27.36 10.62 3.15
C ASN A 102 28.26 10.84 4.38
N HIS A 103 28.21 9.94 5.38
CA HIS A 103 28.87 10.10 6.68
C HIS A 103 29.79 8.91 7.03
N GLY A 104 29.70 7.79 6.29
CA GLY A 104 30.55 6.62 6.52
C GLY A 104 30.20 5.81 7.77
N VAL A 105 29.01 6.03 8.35
CA VAL A 105 28.53 5.38 9.57
C VAL A 105 27.09 4.88 9.39
N ASP A 106 26.61 4.05 10.32
CA ASP A 106 25.22 3.59 10.33
C ASP A 106 24.26 4.74 10.69
N PHE A 107 23.05 4.70 10.12
CA PHE A 107 22.03 5.73 10.34
C PHE A 107 21.75 5.95 11.83
N GLU A 108 21.77 4.89 12.63
CA GLU A 108 21.48 4.96 14.07
C GLU A 108 22.52 5.75 14.88
N THR A 109 23.72 5.91 14.35
CA THR A 109 24.81 6.63 15.03
C THR A 109 24.86 8.12 14.70
N LEU A 110 24.07 8.56 13.73
CA LEU A 110 23.96 9.97 13.35
C LEU A 110 23.40 10.83 14.49
N THR A 111 23.76 12.12 14.46
CA THR A 111 23.14 13.11 15.35
C THR A 111 21.66 13.30 15.04
N ALA A 112 20.88 13.83 15.98
CA ALA A 112 19.44 14.04 15.79
C ALA A 112 19.13 14.94 14.56
N ASP A 113 19.95 15.98 14.33
CA ASP A 113 19.78 16.90 13.21
C ASP A 113 20.04 16.20 11.86
N GLU A 114 21.08 15.36 11.79
CA GLU A 114 21.40 14.56 10.60
C GLU A 114 20.31 13.52 10.33
N LYS A 115 19.81 12.83 11.37
CA LYS A 115 18.68 11.88 11.25
C LYS A 115 17.45 12.58 10.69
N ALA A 116 17.06 13.72 11.26
CA ALA A 116 15.88 14.47 10.82
C ALA A 116 15.99 14.93 9.35
N SER A 117 17.18 15.36 8.93
CA SER A 117 17.46 15.72 7.53
C SER A 117 17.29 14.52 6.58
N MET A 118 17.83 13.35 6.95
CA MET A 118 17.70 12.14 6.14
C MET A 118 16.28 11.59 6.09
N GLU A 119 15.55 11.61 7.21
CA GLU A 119 14.14 11.21 7.25
C GLU A 119 13.28 12.10 6.35
N SER A 120 13.53 13.41 6.33
CA SER A 120 12.87 14.35 5.42
C SER A 120 13.15 14.03 3.95
N ARG A 121 14.42 13.72 3.62
CA ARG A 121 14.81 13.26 2.28
C ARG A 121 14.10 11.96 1.90
N LEU A 122 14.06 10.98 2.80
CA LEU A 122 13.40 9.70 2.59
C LEU A 122 11.91 9.88 2.29
N GLN A 123 11.22 10.73 3.06
CA GLN A 123 9.80 11.00 2.83
C GLN A 123 9.54 11.61 1.46
N THR A 124 10.38 12.57 1.03
CA THR A 124 10.27 13.14 -0.31
C THR A 124 10.47 12.07 -1.38
N PHE A 125 11.49 11.23 -1.22
CA PHE A 125 11.83 10.18 -2.18
C PHE A 125 10.74 9.09 -2.30
N LEU A 126 10.25 8.54 -1.18
CA LEU A 126 9.28 7.44 -1.19
C LEU A 126 7.85 7.88 -1.54
N ARG A 127 7.50 9.15 -1.34
CA ARG A 127 6.13 9.67 -1.61
C ARG A 127 5.96 10.21 -3.02
N GLU A 128 7.05 10.40 -3.76
CA GLU A 128 6.98 10.79 -5.16
C GLU A 128 6.39 9.64 -5.98
N ASN A 129 5.28 9.90 -6.66
CA ASN A 129 4.68 8.93 -7.56
C ASN A 129 5.41 8.97 -8.90
N THR A 130 6.09 7.88 -9.24
CA THR A 130 6.87 7.72 -10.47
C THR A 130 6.17 6.84 -11.49
N TYR A 131 4.88 6.53 -11.29
CA TYR A 131 4.05 5.82 -12.25
C TYR A 131 3.82 6.67 -13.51
N ASP A 132 4.06 6.06 -14.68
CA ASP A 132 3.76 6.63 -15.99
C ASP A 132 2.35 6.19 -16.41
N GLU A 133 1.45 7.16 -16.64
CA GLU A 133 0.01 6.94 -16.92
C GLU A 133 -0.26 6.49 -18.37
#